data_AF-H8H255-F1
#
_entry.id   AF-H8H255-F1
#
_cell.length_a   1.000
_cell.length_b   1.000
_cell.length_c   1.000
_cell.angle_alpha   90.00
_cell.angle_beta   90.00
_cell.angle_gamma   90.00
#
_symmetry.space_group_name_H-M   'P 1'
#
loop_
_entity.id
_entity.type
_entity.pdbx_description
1 polymer ?
#
loop_
_entity_poly.entity_id
_entity_poly.type
_entity_poly.pdbx_seq_one_letter_code
_entity_poly.pdbx_strand_id
1 'polypeptide(L)' 'MIIDLFSQANFFDRQTWGWSLKDKIVLLKRWGEVLEIRSEAGVGYVFTSSVGIVTRFGVSEGRFVFLGDQTTISPPQD' A
#
# COMPACT_ATOMS: atom_id res chain seq x y z
N MET A 1 1.21 -4.59 -18.80
CA MET A 1 1.20 -5.56 -17.69
C MET A 1 0.19 -5.05 -16.67
N ILE A 2 -0.99 -5.65 -16.58
CA ILE A 2 -1.99 -5.27 -15.57
C ILE A 2 -1.52 -5.94 -14.27
N ILE A 3 -1.00 -5.14 -13.35
CA ILE A 3 -0.68 -5.63 -12.01
C ILE A 3 -2.00 -5.67 -11.26
N ASP A 4 -2.50 -6.89 -11.04
CA ASP A 4 -3.64 -7.11 -10.17
C ASP A 4 -3.24 -6.88 -8.72
N LEU A 5 -3.39 -5.63 -8.29
CA LEU A 5 -3.10 -5.19 -6.93
C LEU A 5 -3.97 -5.91 -5.89
N PHE A 6 -5.15 -6.41 -6.25
CA PHE A 6 -6.00 -7.17 -5.33
C PHE A 6 -5.39 -8.53 -5.01
N SER A 7 -4.89 -9.25 -6.02
CA SER A 7 -4.19 -10.52 -5.81
C SER A 7 -2.89 -10.35 -5.02
N GLN A 8 -2.13 -9.29 -5.30
CA GLN A 8 -0.91 -8.99 -4.53
C GLN A 8 -1.22 -8.56 -3.09
N ALA A 9 -2.26 -7.77 -2.88
CA ALA A 9 -2.74 -7.38 -1.56
C ALA A 9 -3.13 -8.60 -0.72
N ASN A 10 -3.92 -9.52 -1.28
CA ASN A 10 -4.32 -10.75 -0.57
C ASN A 10 -3.13 -11.65 -0.25
N PHE A 11 -2.19 -11.80 -1.19
CA PHE A 11 -0.95 -12.54 -0.94
C PHE A 11 -0.15 -11.90 0.20
N PHE A 12 0.00 -10.57 0.16
CA PHE A 12 0.73 -9.81 1.15
C PHE A 12 0.10 -9.87 2.54
N ASP A 13 -1.22 -9.76 2.62
CA ASP A 13 -1.96 -9.79 3.88
C ASP A 13 -1.91 -11.18 4.54
N ARG A 14 -1.89 -12.26 3.74
CA ARG A 14 -1.65 -13.62 4.26
C ARG A 14 -0.24 -13.81 4.79
N GLN A 15 0.78 -13.31 4.08
CA GLN A 15 2.18 -13.44 4.49
C GLN A 15 2.51 -12.62 5.74
N THR A 16 1.80 -11.51 5.93
CA THR A 16 2.01 -10.58 7.05
C THR A 16 0.92 -10.72 8.13
N TRP A 17 0.20 -11.84 8.15
CA TRP A 17 -0.82 -12.10 9.15
C TRP A 17 -0.23 -12.08 10.57
N GLY A 18 -0.84 -11.32 11.47
CA GLY A 18 -0.36 -11.16 12.86
C GLY A 18 0.86 -10.24 13.03
N TRP A 19 1.41 -9.68 11.94
CA TRP A 19 2.48 -8.69 12.04
C TRP A 19 1.97 -7.36 12.55
N SER A 20 2.83 -6.62 13.25
CA SER A 20 2.50 -5.24 13.62
C SER A 20 2.39 -4.36 12.37
N LEU A 21 1.59 -3.31 12.44
CA LEU A 21 1.50 -2.33 11.36
C LEU A 21 2.86 -1.74 11.01
N LYS A 22 3.70 -1.48 12.02
CA LYS A 22 5.06 -0.98 11.82
C LYS A 22 5.88 -1.90 10.93
N ASP A 23 5.84 -3.22 11.18
CA ASP A 23 6.60 -4.20 10.40
C ASP A 23 6.07 -4.34 8.97
N LYS A 24 4.74 -4.30 8.82
CA LYS A 24 4.05 -4.26 7.52
C LYS A 24 4.52 -3.06 6.66
N ILE A 25 4.60 -1.87 7.25
CA ILE A 25 5.08 -0.65 6.58
C ILE A 25 6.58 -0.74 6.25
N VAL A 26 7.41 -1.24 7.17
CA VAL A 26 8.85 -1.45 6.94
C VAL A 26 9.07 -2.39 5.75
N LEU A 27 8.26 -3.44 5.64
CA LEU A 27 8.34 -4.38 4.53
C LEU A 27 7.93 -3.72 3.20
N LEU A 28 6.82 -2.99 3.16
CA LEU A 28 6.38 -2.25 1.96
C LEU A 28 7.44 -1.25 1.46
N LYS A 29 8.13 -0.58 2.39
CA LYS A 29 9.24 0.35 2.07
C LYS A 29 10.43 -0.30 1.36
N ARG A 30 10.50 -1.64 1.28
CA ARG A 30 11.52 -2.34 0.48
C ARG A 30 11.23 -2.34 -1.02
N TRP A 31 9.97 -2.14 -1.43
CA TRP A 31 9.56 -2.17 -2.84
C TRP A 31 9.06 -0.82 -3.38
N GLY A 32 9.15 0.23 -2.55
CA GLY A 32 8.71 1.56 -2.92
C GLY A 32 8.71 2.51 -1.74
N GLU A 33 8.16 3.69 -1.95
CA GLU A 33 7.99 4.69 -0.90
C GLU A 33 6.63 4.56 -0.25
N VAL A 34 6.58 4.76 1.07
CA VAL A 34 5.33 4.78 1.84
C VAL A 34 5.23 6.08 2.61
N LEU A 35 4.19 6.87 2.31
CA LEU A 35 3.85 8.11 2.99
C LEU A 35 2.62 7.89 3.88
N GLU A 36 2.71 8.27 5.15
CA GLU A 36 1.55 8.32 6.05
C GLU A 36 0.77 9.61 5.81
N ILE A 37 -0.56 9.50 5.67
CA ILE A 37 -1.48 10.62 5.56
C ILE A 37 -2.42 10.58 6.75
N ARG A 38 -2.57 11.71 7.43
CA ARG A 38 -3.54 11.89 8.51
C ARG A 38 -4.67 12.77 8.04
N SER A 39 -5.90 12.34 8.33
CA SER A 39 -7.12 13.10 8.06
C SER A 39 -8.01 13.06 9.30
N GLU A 40 -9.05 13.88 9.33
CA GLU A 40 -10.08 13.84 10.39
C GLU A 40 -10.78 12.47 10.44
N ALA A 41 -10.84 11.75 9.32
CA ALA A 41 -11.42 10.41 9.22
C ALA A 41 -10.47 9.28 9.69
N GLY A 42 -9.21 9.59 9.99
CA GLY A 42 -8.22 8.62 10.48
C GLY A 42 -6.90 8.64 9.71
N VAL A 43 -6.11 7.58 9.90
CA VAL A 43 -4.78 7.39 9.30
C VAL A 43 -4.88 6.52 8.05
N GLY A 44 -4.31 7.00 6.95
CA GLY A 44 -4.12 6.27 5.71
C GLY A 44 -2.68 6.34 5.23
N TYR A 45 -2.40 5.64 4.14
CA TYR A 45 -1.07 5.53 3.55
C TYR A 45 -1.14 5.64 2.04
N VAL A 46 -0.11 6.24 1.45
CA VAL A 46 0.17 6.20 0.02
C VAL A 46 1.39 5.34 -0.18
N PHE A 47 1.30 4.35 -1.06
CA PHE A 47 2.44 3.57 -1.52
C PHE A 47 2.72 3.90 -2.98
N THR A 48 3.98 4.24 -3.26
CA THR A 48 4.51 4.46 -4.61
C THR A 48 5.57 3.41 -4.88
N SER A 49 5.28 2.44 -5.74
CA SER A 49 6.25 1.40 -6.12
C SER A 49 7.41 1.98 -6.93
N SER A 50 8.53 1.26 -6.98
CA SER A 50 9.68 1.59 -7.83
C SER A 50 9.38 1.65 -9.33
N VAL A 51 8.27 1.04 -9.77
CA VAL A 51 7.81 1.05 -11.17
C VAL A 51 6.70 2.08 -11.43
N GLY A 52 6.51 3.03 -10.49
CA GLY A 52 5.62 4.17 -10.66
C GLY A 52 4.16 3.92 -10.31
N ILE A 53 3.78 2.73 -9.85
CA ILE A 53 2.41 2.44 -9.38
C ILE A 53 2.16 3.18 -8.07
N VAL A 54 1.13 4.00 -8.02
CA VAL A 54 0.68 4.70 -6.81
C VAL A 54 -0.63 4.08 -6.34
N THR A 55 -0.74 3.78 -5.04
CA THR A 55 -1.98 3.28 -4.43
C THR A 55 -2.21 3.88 -3.05
N ARG A 56 -3.47 3.99 -2.63
CA ARG A 56 -3.88 4.47 -1.31
C ARG A 56 -4.50 3.34 -0.52
N PHE A 57 -4.09 3.17 0.73
CA PHE A 57 -4.66 2.16 1.61
C PHE A 57 -4.77 2.68 3.04
N GLY A 58 -5.82 2.25 3.74
CA GLY A 58 -5.93 2.32 5.18
C GLY A 58 -5.63 0.97 5.81
N VAL A 59 -5.71 0.92 7.15
CA VAL A 59 -5.58 -0.31 7.91
C VAL A 59 -6.77 -0.43 8.83
N SER A 60 -7.51 -1.53 8.72
CA SER A 60 -8.66 -1.83 9.57
C SER A 60 -8.49 -3.24 10.13
N GLU A 61 -8.59 -3.39 11.44
CA GLU A 61 -8.46 -4.69 12.13
C GLU A 61 -7.18 -5.47 11.75
N GLY A 62 -6.08 -4.74 11.53
CA GLY A 62 -4.79 -5.33 11.14
C GLY A 62 -4.70 -5.77 9.67
N ARG A 63 -5.72 -5.52 8.86
CA ARG A 63 -5.76 -5.82 7.42
C ARG A 63 -5.59 -4.54 6.59
N PHE A 64 -4.99 -4.69 5.41
CA PHE A 64 -4.93 -3.59 4.44
C PHE A 64 -6.29 -3.38 3.78
N VAL A 65 -6.78 -2.13 3.84
CA VAL A 65 -8.01 -1.72 3.16
C VAL A 65 -7.63 -0.75 2.06
N PHE A 66 -7.65 -1.21 0.82
CA PHE A 66 -7.35 -0.35 -0.33
C PHE A 66 -8.52 0.60 -0.57
N LEU A 67 -8.24 1.89 -0.55
CA LEU A 67 -9.21 2.94 -0.80
C LEU A 67 -9.21 3.17 -2.33
N GLY A 68 -10.05 2.43 -3.06
CA GLY A 68 -10.25 2.62 -4.51
C GLY A 68 -10.60 4.07 -4.84
N ASP A 69 -10.19 4.68 -5.97
CA ASP A 69 -10.25 4.16 -7.34
C ASP A 69 -9.04 4.55 -8.22
N GLN A 70 -7.98 5.11 -7.66
CA GLN A 70 -6.89 5.66 -8.46
C GLN A 70 -5.59 4.90 -8.22
N THR A 71 -5.44 3.79 -8.94
CA THR A 71 -4.10 3.27 -9.23
C THR A 71 -3.58 4.00 -10.46
N THR A 72 -2.87 5.09 -10.25
CA THR A 72 -2.18 5.79 -11.34
C THR A 72 -0.77 5.23 -11.47
N ILE A 73 -0.42 4.79 -12.67
CA ILE A 73 0.98 4.54 -13.04
C ILE A 73 1.55 5.94 -13.31
N SER A 74 2.24 6.51 -12.32
CA SER A 74 3.09 7.65 -12.57
C SER A 74 4.24 7.18 -13.47
N PRO A 75 4.55 7.87 -14.57
CA PRO A 75 5.72 7.52 -15.38
C PRO A 75 6.99 7.58 -14.50
N PRO A 76 8.01 6.75 -14.78
CA PRO A 76 9.29 6.84 -14.07
C PRO A 76 9.79 8.29 -14.16
N GLN A 77 10.05 8.90 -13.01
CA GLN A 77 10.65 10.22 -12.95
C GLN A 77 12.15 10.05 -13.23
N ASP A 78 12.62 10.63 -14.33
CA ASP A 78 14.03 10.69 -14.73
C ASP A 78 14.92 11.35 -13.66
#